data_AF-A0A9R1BFL8-F1
#
_entry.id   AF-A0A9R1BFL8-F1
#
_cell.length_a   1.000
_cell.length_b   1.000
_cell.length_c   1.000
_cell.angle_alpha   90.00
_cell.angle_beta   90.00
_cell.angle_gamma   90.00
#
_symmetry.space_group_name_H-M   'P 1'
#
loop_
_entity.id
_entity.type
_entity.pdbx_description
1 polymer ?
#
loop_
_entity_poly.entity_id
_entity_poly.type
_entity_poly.pdbx_seq_one_letter_code
_entity_poly.pdbx_strand_id
1 'polypeptide(L)'
;MLSQDTTYAAYMVFKMADYYYGLNFPAQEASVSSGATNLTREVCLQAGEADEKTHYDEGDDDESDEEEEEDVDEYYRSLTNRRIVHEENVTLPQRRADGWMELELGEFLSEGGDDGEVSISLMETKSGKWKSGLIVQGIEIRCKKSG
;
A
#
# COMPACT_ATOMS: atom_id res chain seq x y z
N MET A 1 12.96 -24.00 3.45
CA MET A 1 11.68 -24.36 2.82
C MET A 1 10.56 -24.16 3.82
N LEU A 2 9.37 -23.81 3.34
CA LEU A 2 8.16 -23.69 4.14
C LEU A 2 7.59 -25.08 4.47
N SER A 3 6.77 -25.17 5.51
CA SER A 3 6.06 -26.39 5.88
C SER A 3 4.96 -26.68 4.87
N GLN A 4 4.86 -27.95 4.45
CA GLN A 4 3.84 -28.39 3.51
C GLN A 4 2.45 -28.36 4.14
N ASP A 5 1.42 -28.32 3.28
CA ASP A 5 0.00 -28.32 3.64
C ASP A 5 -0.37 -27.25 4.68
N THR A 6 0.35 -26.14 4.62
CA THR A 6 0.23 -25.02 5.56
C THR A 6 -0.10 -23.76 4.79
N THR A 7 -1.13 -23.04 5.24
CA THR A 7 -1.45 -21.71 4.72
C THR A 7 -0.46 -20.70 5.27
N TYR A 8 0.08 -19.88 4.39
CA TYR A 8 0.93 -18.75 4.72
C TYR A 8 0.27 -17.45 4.27
N ALA A 9 0.45 -16.40 5.05
CA ALA A 9 0.15 -15.04 4.67
C ALA A 9 1.45 -14.28 4.39
N ALA A 10 1.42 -13.45 3.35
CA ALA A 10 2.50 -12.55 3.00
C ALA A 10 2.18 -11.14 3.52
N TYR A 11 3.12 -10.57 4.27
CA TYR A 11 3.03 -9.22 4.81
C TYR A 11 4.14 -8.36 4.23
N MET A 12 3.79 -7.17 3.75
CA MET A 12 4.77 -6.14 3.45
C MET A 12 5.03 -5.32 4.70
N VAL A 13 6.31 -5.08 5.01
CA VAL A 13 6.72 -4.22 6.11
C VAL A 13 7.42 -2.98 5.56
N PHE A 14 6.89 -1.80 5.90
CA PHE A 14 7.30 -0.55 5.28
C PHE A 14 7.07 0.67 6.19
N LYS A 15 7.62 1.81 5.78
CA LYS A 15 7.43 3.13 6.37
C LYS A 15 7.24 4.15 5.27
N MET A 16 6.70 5.30 5.64
CA MET A 16 6.79 6.52 4.84
C MET A 16 8.01 7.33 5.29
N ALA A 17 8.72 7.93 4.33
CA ALA A 17 9.67 8.99 4.60
C ALA A 17 8.93 10.23 5.15
N ASP A 18 9.65 11.18 5.73
CA ASP A 18 9.05 12.43 6.22
C ASP A 18 8.37 13.22 5.09
N TYR A 19 8.88 13.07 3.86
CA TYR A 19 8.29 13.59 2.63
C TYR A 19 7.91 12.43 1.71
N TYR A 20 6.61 12.15 1.60
CA TYR A 20 6.04 11.13 0.72
C TYR A 20 4.87 11.72 -0.09
N TYR A 21 4.61 11.14 -1.25
CA TYR A 21 3.59 11.65 -2.18
C TYR A 21 2.88 10.53 -2.93
N GLY A 22 1.56 10.67 -3.08
CA GLY A 22 0.74 9.90 -4.02
C GLY A 22 0.46 8.44 -3.66
N LEU A 23 0.65 8.03 -2.40
CA LEU A 23 0.48 6.62 -1.97
C LEU A 23 -0.93 6.26 -1.47
N ASN A 24 -1.80 7.26 -1.31
CA ASN A 24 -3.20 7.12 -0.90
C ASN A 24 -4.19 6.89 -2.04
N PHE A 25 -3.85 7.26 -3.27
CA PHE A 25 -4.77 7.10 -4.41
C PHE A 25 -4.02 6.98 -5.75
N PRO A 26 -4.46 6.10 -6.66
CA PRO A 26 -5.47 5.06 -6.47
C PRO A 26 -4.98 3.95 -5.54
N ALA A 27 -5.91 3.18 -4.97
CA ALA A 27 -5.58 1.96 -4.24
C ALA A 27 -4.71 1.05 -5.13
N GLN A 28 -3.77 0.37 -4.48
CA GLN A 28 -2.86 -0.55 -5.13
C GLN A 28 -3.49 -1.94 -5.21
N GLU A 29 -3.10 -2.71 -6.21
CA GLU A 29 -3.46 -4.12 -6.33
C GLU A 29 -2.33 -4.96 -5.76
N ALA A 30 -2.64 -5.77 -4.75
CA ALA A 30 -1.77 -6.82 -4.26
C ALA A 30 -2.18 -8.15 -4.88
N SER A 31 -1.19 -8.97 -5.26
CA SER A 31 -1.45 -10.33 -5.71
C SER A 31 -0.50 -11.34 -5.07
N VAL A 32 -1.03 -12.53 -4.82
CA VAL A 32 -0.26 -13.70 -4.40
C VAL A 32 -0.66 -14.86 -5.29
N SER A 33 0.32 -15.55 -5.87
CA SER A 33 0.08 -16.74 -6.67
C SER A 33 1.03 -17.88 -6.31
N SER A 34 0.46 -19.07 -6.19
CA SER A 34 1.18 -20.34 -6.03
C SER A 34 0.53 -21.40 -6.91
N GLY A 35 1.30 -22.02 -7.81
CA GLY A 35 0.77 -23.02 -8.75
C GLY A 35 -0.37 -22.45 -9.62
N ALA A 36 -1.55 -23.08 -9.56
CA ALA A 36 -2.74 -22.66 -10.31
C ALA A 36 -3.57 -21.58 -9.61
N THR A 37 -3.24 -21.23 -8.36
CA THR A 37 -3.98 -20.22 -7.60
C THR A 37 -3.38 -18.84 -7.80
N ASN A 38 -4.23 -17.84 -8.04
CA ASN A 38 -3.88 -16.43 -8.08
C ASN A 38 -4.98 -15.68 -7.33
N LEU A 39 -4.60 -15.00 -6.26
CA LEU A 39 -5.48 -14.17 -5.45
C LEU A 39 -5.05 -12.72 -5.59
N THR A 40 -5.96 -11.87 -6.04
CA THR A 40 -5.78 -10.41 -6.09
C THR A 40 -6.67 -9.72 -5.05
N ARG A 41 -6.21 -8.58 -4.54
CA ARG A 41 -7.00 -7.71 -3.65
C ARG A 41 -6.58 -6.26 -3.78
N GLU A 42 -7.52 -5.36 -3.50
CA GLU A 42 -7.20 -3.94 -3.38
C GLU A 42 -6.69 -3.63 -1.97
N VAL A 43 -5.60 -2.89 -1.92
CA VAL A 43 -4.93 -2.47 -0.71
C VAL A 43 -4.57 -0.98 -0.81
N CYS A 44 -4.42 -0.30 0.32
CA CYS A 44 -3.95 1.08 0.33
C CYS A 44 -2.76 1.22 1.25
N LEU A 45 -1.63 1.70 0.75
CA LEU A 45 -0.42 1.91 1.55
C LEU A 45 -0.56 3.06 2.57
N GLN A 46 -1.54 3.95 2.39
CA GLN A 46 -1.85 5.03 3.31
C GLN A 46 -3.28 4.87 3.82
N ALA A 47 -3.41 4.41 5.08
CA ALA A 47 -4.68 4.57 5.79
C ALA A 47 -4.93 6.07 5.95
N GLY A 48 -6.16 6.53 5.73
CA GLY A 48 -6.55 7.93 5.92
C GLY A 48 -6.60 8.31 7.40
N GLU A 49 -5.51 8.10 8.13
CA GLU A 49 -5.26 8.92 9.30
C GLU A 49 -5.17 10.34 8.77
N ALA A 50 -6.08 11.20 9.23
CA ALA A 50 -6.04 12.62 8.97
C ALA A 50 -4.71 13.12 9.56
N ASP A 51 -3.65 13.10 8.77
CA ASP A 51 -2.39 13.68 9.14
C ASP A 51 -2.65 15.18 9.37
N GLU A 52 -2.81 15.55 10.63
CA GLU A 52 -2.81 16.91 11.18
C GLU A 52 -1.42 17.56 11.00
N LYS A 53 -0.77 17.33 9.86
CA LYS A 53 0.63 17.68 9.65
C LYS A 53 1.04 17.99 8.22
N THR A 54 0.10 18.30 7.33
CA THR A 54 0.44 19.13 6.15
C THR A 54 0.50 20.61 6.57
N HIS A 55 1.40 20.97 7.50
CA HIS A 55 1.78 22.38 7.66
C HIS A 55 2.85 22.62 6.60
N TYR A 56 2.44 23.08 5.43
CA TYR A 56 3.38 23.69 4.50
C TYR A 56 3.86 25.00 5.16
N ASP A 57 5.17 25.18 5.17
CA ASP A 57 5.83 26.44 5.46
C ASP A 57 5.49 27.37 4.28
N GLU A 58 4.84 28.50 4.54
CA GLU A 58 4.66 29.57 3.57
C GLU A 58 6.04 30.13 3.25
N GLY A 59 6.72 29.53 2.27
CA GLY A 59 7.91 30.10 1.68
C GLY A 59 7.51 31.29 0.82
N ASP A 60 7.80 32.49 1.31
CA ASP A 60 7.70 33.78 0.62
C ASP A 60 8.38 33.74 -0.77
N ASP A 61 7.67 34.31 -1.74
CA ASP A 61 8.10 35.04 -2.94
C ASP A 61 9.14 34.43 -3.89
N ASP A 62 8.67 34.02 -5.08
CA ASP A 62 9.18 34.63 -6.32
C ASP A 62 8.07 34.61 -7.39
N GLU A 63 7.63 35.80 -7.81
CA GLU A 63 6.61 35.99 -8.84
C GLU A 63 7.16 35.67 -10.25
N SER A 64 6.59 34.67 -10.93
CA SER A 64 6.55 34.67 -12.40
C SER A 64 5.44 33.78 -12.96
N ASP A 65 4.55 34.44 -13.70
CA ASP A 65 3.55 33.98 -14.67
C ASP A 65 2.39 33.10 -14.15
N GLU A 66 1.25 33.78 -13.97
CA GLU A 66 -0.10 33.27 -13.78
C GLU A 66 -0.55 32.44 -15.00
N GLU A 67 -0.25 31.14 -15.03
CA GLU A 67 -1.14 30.17 -15.66
C GLU A 67 -2.02 29.59 -14.56
N GLU A 68 -3.35 29.65 -14.74
CA GLU A 68 -4.35 29.22 -13.77
C GLU A 68 -4.19 27.72 -13.44
N GLU A 69 -3.35 27.40 -12.45
CA GLU A 69 -3.29 26.13 -11.75
C GLU A 69 -4.56 26.01 -10.88
N GLU A 70 -5.73 25.83 -11.51
CA GLU A 70 -7.01 25.60 -10.84
C GLU A 70 -6.90 24.37 -9.92
N ASP A 71 -6.67 24.61 -8.62
CA ASP A 71 -7.03 23.78 -7.45
C ASP A 71 -6.95 22.25 -7.61
N VAL A 72 -5.90 21.79 -8.28
CA VAL A 72 -5.61 20.37 -8.45
C VAL A 72 -5.48 19.70 -7.08
N ASP A 73 -4.91 20.42 -6.11
CA ASP A 73 -4.66 19.94 -4.75
C ASP A 73 -5.93 19.90 -3.89
N GLU A 74 -6.84 20.87 -4.01
CA GLU A 74 -8.16 20.80 -3.35
C GLU A 74 -9.00 19.66 -3.96
N TYR A 75 -8.95 19.47 -5.28
CA TYR A 75 -9.61 18.35 -5.93
C TYR A 75 -9.11 17.00 -5.41
N TYR A 76 -7.79 16.80 -5.26
CA TYR A 76 -7.24 15.57 -4.69
C TYR A 76 -7.47 15.44 -3.18
N ARG A 77 -7.42 16.53 -2.40
CA ARG A 77 -7.89 16.54 -0.99
C ARG A 77 -9.35 16.12 -0.93
N SER A 78 -10.21 16.63 -1.81
CA SER A 78 -11.63 16.26 -1.85
C SER A 78 -11.84 14.80 -2.24
N LEU A 79 -11.03 14.26 -3.17
CA LEU A 79 -11.07 12.86 -3.58
C LEU A 79 -10.58 11.92 -2.46
N THR A 80 -9.51 12.30 -1.76
CA THR A 80 -8.93 11.52 -0.67
C THR A 80 -9.82 11.57 0.58
N ASN A 81 -10.36 12.74 0.97
CA ASN A 81 -11.31 12.86 2.08
C ASN A 81 -12.67 12.23 1.79
N ARG A 82 -13.15 12.21 0.53
CA ARG A 82 -14.45 11.59 0.18
C ARG A 82 -14.37 10.10 -0.10
N ARG A 83 -13.22 9.55 -0.51
CA ARG A 83 -13.10 8.13 -0.91
C ARG A 83 -12.36 7.24 0.07
N ILE A 84 -11.61 7.78 1.04
CA ILE A 84 -11.17 6.98 2.19
C ILE A 84 -12.36 6.73 3.16
N VAL A 85 -13.56 7.23 2.82
CA VAL A 85 -14.81 6.66 3.32
C VAL A 85 -15.02 5.30 2.65
N HIS A 86 -14.50 4.25 3.29
CA HIS A 86 -15.04 2.89 3.24
C HIS A 86 -15.33 2.31 1.84
N GLU A 87 -14.30 2.04 1.04
CA GLU A 87 -14.40 0.79 0.26
C GLU A 87 -14.24 -0.36 1.26
N GLU A 88 -15.36 -0.99 1.65
CA GLU A 88 -15.44 -2.03 2.69
C GLU A 88 -14.50 -3.24 2.45
N ASN A 89 -13.85 -3.31 1.29
CA ASN A 89 -12.99 -4.41 0.86
C ASN A 89 -11.50 -4.03 0.69
N VAL A 90 -11.10 -2.79 1.01
CA VAL A 90 -9.68 -2.38 0.91
C VAL A 90 -8.93 -2.74 2.17
N THR A 91 -7.82 -3.47 2.02
CA THR A 91 -6.94 -3.78 3.16
C THR A 91 -6.06 -2.58 3.48
N LEU A 92 -6.07 -2.16 4.74
CA LEU A 92 -5.26 -1.04 5.24
C LEU A 92 -4.09 -1.55 6.09
N PRO A 93 -2.95 -0.84 6.09
CA PRO A 93 -1.80 -1.20 6.89
C PRO A 93 -2.08 -0.97 8.38
N GLN A 94 -1.39 -1.71 9.23
CA GLN A 94 -1.45 -1.58 10.68
C GLN A 94 -0.09 -1.19 11.22
N ARG A 95 -0.08 -0.30 12.21
CA ARG A 95 1.16 0.15 12.85
C ARG A 95 1.64 -0.88 13.87
N ARG A 96 2.90 -1.28 13.75
CA ARG A 96 3.60 -2.18 14.68
C ARG A 96 4.18 -1.41 15.87
N ALA A 97 4.50 -2.14 16.94
CA ALA A 97 5.14 -1.58 18.14
C ALA A 97 6.55 -0.99 17.89
N ASP A 98 7.26 -1.45 16.84
CA ASP A 98 8.56 -0.94 16.40
C ASP A 98 8.45 0.30 15.48
N GLY A 99 7.23 0.78 15.27
CA GLY A 99 6.92 1.95 14.46
C GLY A 99 6.91 1.71 12.94
N TRP A 100 7.15 0.48 12.46
CA TRP A 100 6.90 0.12 11.07
C TRP A 100 5.41 -0.13 10.82
N MET A 101 4.98 -0.04 9.56
CA MET A 101 3.66 -0.46 9.12
C MET A 101 3.76 -1.89 8.57
N GLU A 102 2.72 -2.70 8.79
CA GLU A 102 2.53 -3.98 8.12
C GLU A 102 1.22 -4.03 7.33
N LEU A 103 1.25 -4.62 6.13
CA LEU A 103 0.10 -4.77 5.26
C LEU A 103 0.03 -6.20 4.73
N GLU A 104 -1.11 -6.86 4.90
CA GLU A 104 -1.33 -8.20 4.33
C GLU A 104 -1.57 -8.11 2.82
N LEU A 105 -0.67 -8.72 2.03
CA LEU A 105 -0.77 -8.75 0.58
C LEU A 105 -1.63 -9.90 0.07
N GLY A 106 -1.74 -10.98 0.85
CA GLY A 106 -2.55 -12.14 0.52
C GLY A 106 -2.08 -13.41 1.21
N GLU A 107 -2.73 -14.51 0.86
CA GLU A 107 -2.46 -15.85 1.41
C GLU A 107 -2.20 -16.85 0.29
N PHE A 108 -1.42 -17.88 0.59
CA PHE A 108 -1.19 -19.01 -0.30
C PHE A 108 -1.05 -20.31 0.50
N LEU A 109 -1.38 -21.42 -0.14
CA LEU A 109 -1.16 -22.75 0.41
C LEU A 109 0.20 -23.26 -0.04
N SER A 110 1.04 -23.69 0.90
CA SER A 110 2.30 -24.36 0.56
C SER A 110 2.01 -25.82 0.19
N GLU A 111 1.67 -26.07 -1.07
CA GLU A 111 1.48 -27.42 -1.61
C GLU A 111 2.83 -28.15 -1.70
N GLY A 112 2.88 -29.43 -1.30
CA GLY A 112 4.10 -30.21 -1.35
C GLY A 112 4.62 -30.41 -2.78
N GLY A 113 5.85 -29.99 -3.05
CA GLY A 113 6.54 -30.14 -4.34
C GLY A 113 7.95 -29.53 -4.29
N ASP A 114 8.87 -30.00 -5.14
CA ASP A 114 10.30 -29.63 -5.07
C ASP A 114 10.59 -28.21 -5.59
N ASP A 115 9.69 -27.63 -6.40
CA ASP A 115 9.88 -26.35 -7.11
C ASP A 115 8.74 -25.33 -6.90
N GLY A 116 8.02 -25.38 -5.77
CA GLY A 116 6.87 -24.49 -5.52
C GLY A 116 7.24 -23.01 -5.49
N GLU A 117 7.13 -22.32 -6.63
CA GLU A 117 7.32 -20.87 -6.73
C GLU A 117 6.08 -20.13 -6.23
N VAL A 118 6.32 -19.12 -5.40
CA VAL A 118 5.29 -18.18 -4.94
C VAL A 118 5.67 -16.81 -5.46
N SER A 119 4.76 -16.22 -6.25
CA SER A 119 4.90 -14.84 -6.71
C SER A 119 4.02 -13.93 -5.85
N ILE A 120 4.60 -12.81 -5.43
CA ILE A 120 3.94 -11.79 -4.63
C ILE A 120 4.20 -10.46 -5.32
N SER A 121 3.13 -9.71 -5.60
CA SER A 121 3.25 -8.38 -6.21
C SER A 121 2.38 -7.36 -5.50
N LEU A 122 2.83 -6.11 -5.58
CA LEU A 122 2.07 -4.94 -5.19
C LEU A 122 2.28 -3.89 -6.29
N MET A 123 1.23 -3.49 -6.98
CA MET A 123 1.33 -2.61 -8.14
C MET A 123 0.23 -1.55 -8.12
N GLU A 124 0.57 -0.34 -8.55
CA GLU A 124 -0.42 0.67 -8.92
C GLU A 124 -0.53 0.68 -10.46
N THR A 125 -1.74 0.47 -10.98
CA THR A 125 -1.96 0.20 -12.41
C THR A 125 -2.92 1.18 -13.10
N LYS A 126 -3.40 2.21 -12.40
CA LYS A 126 -4.55 3.02 -12.81
C LYS A 126 -4.20 4.48 -13.16
N SER A 127 -3.37 5.17 -12.38
CA SER A 127 -3.10 6.61 -12.54
C SER A 127 -1.81 6.94 -13.28
N GLY A 128 -0.81 6.05 -13.25
CA GLY A 128 0.49 6.29 -13.90
C GLY A 128 1.23 7.51 -13.34
N LYS A 129 0.86 7.98 -12.15
CA LYS A 129 1.45 9.14 -11.48
C LYS A 129 2.67 8.73 -10.66
N TRP A 130 3.67 9.62 -10.63
CA TRP A 130 4.86 9.47 -9.80
C TRP A 130 4.49 9.38 -8.32
N LYS A 131 5.17 8.48 -7.62
CA LYS A 131 5.01 8.23 -6.18
C LYS A 131 6.39 8.27 -5.53
N SER A 132 6.45 8.76 -4.30
CA SER A 132 7.71 8.88 -3.57
C SER A 132 7.52 8.62 -2.08
N GLY A 133 8.63 8.36 -1.40
CA GLY A 133 8.68 8.24 0.07
C GLY A 133 8.30 6.88 0.63
N LEU A 134 8.10 5.84 -0.19
CA LEU A 134 7.92 4.47 0.31
C LEU A 134 9.27 3.83 0.67
N ILE A 135 9.45 3.49 1.95
CA ILE A 135 10.63 2.79 2.46
C ILE A 135 10.24 1.36 2.80
N VAL A 136 10.78 0.38 2.08
CA VAL A 136 10.44 -1.04 2.25
C VAL A 136 11.51 -1.75 3.07
N GLN A 137 11.10 -2.37 4.18
CA GLN A 137 11.98 -3.25 4.95
C GLN A 137 12.06 -4.64 4.30
N GLY A 138 10.93 -5.18 3.85
CA GLY A 138 10.86 -6.46 3.17
C GLY A 138 9.47 -7.10 3.19
N ILE A 139 9.42 -8.35 2.73
CA ILE A 139 8.25 -9.22 2.82
C ILE A 139 8.47 -10.27 3.91
N GLU A 140 7.50 -10.40 4.81
CA GLU A 140 7.46 -11.43 5.84
C GLU A 140 6.41 -12.49 5.49
N ILE A 141 6.82 -13.75 5.42
CA ILE A 141 5.93 -14.89 5.19
C ILE A 141 5.66 -15.57 6.53
N ARG A 142 4.39 -15.63 6.95
CA ARG A 142 3.99 -16.14 8.27
C ARG A 142 2.91 -17.21 8.12
N CYS A 143 3.01 -18.29 8.90
CA CYS A 143 1.98 -19.33 8.94
C CYS A 143 0.66 -18.75 9.47
N LYS A 144 -0.44 -18.95 8.74
CA LYS A 144 -1.80 -18.70 9.25
C LYS A 144 -2.35 -20.00 9.82
N LYS A 145 -2.82 -19.95 11.06
CA LYS A 145 -3.54 -21.06 11.65
C LYS A 145 -4.89 -21.17 10.96
N SER A 146 -5.20 -22.35 10.41
CA SER A 146 -6.57 -22.72 10.09
C SER A 146 -7.38 -22.71 11.40
N GLY A 147 -8.45 -21.93 11.42
CA GLY A 147 -9.44 -21.92 12.50
C GLY A 147 -10.29 -23.17 12.49
#